data_AF-A0A2D4KEK6-F1
#
_entry.id   AF-A0A2D4KEK6-F1
#
_cell.length_a   1.000
_cell.length_b   1.000
_cell.length_c   1.000
_cell.angle_alpha   90.00
_cell.angle_beta   90.00
_cell.angle_gamma   90.00
#
_symmetry.space_group_name_H-M   'P 1'
#
loop_
_entity.id
_entity.type
_entity.pdbx_description
1 polymer ?
#
loop_
_entity_poly.entity_id
_entity_poly.type
_entity_poly.pdbx_seq_one_letter_code
_entity_poly.pdbx_strand_id
1 'polypeptide(L)'
;MDNPDSEMVLYLMLRAVDRFFKHNGRYPGVYNYQVEDDIGKLKSCLNSFLQEYGLPVTVKDDYVHEFCRYGAAEPHTTAAFLGGAAAQEVVKIVTRQFVIFNNTYFYNGMSQTSATFKL
;
A
#
# COMPACT_ATOMS: atom_id res chain seq x y z
N MET A 1 11.11 7.33 -11.15
CA MET A 1 10.97 5.95 -10.65
C MET A 1 11.45 5.05 -11.76
N ASP A 2 12.60 4.41 -11.61
CA ASP A 2 13.24 3.69 -12.72
C ASP A 2 12.57 2.33 -13.01
N ASN A 3 11.78 1.82 -12.06
CA ASN A 3 10.93 0.64 -12.24
C ASN A 3 9.47 0.99 -11.85
N PRO A 4 8.51 0.96 -12.80
CA PRO A 4 7.10 1.24 -12.52
C PRO A 4 6.40 0.16 -11.68
N ASP A 5 7.01 -1.03 -11.55
CA ASP A 5 6.50 -2.15 -10.75
C ASP A 5 7.22 -2.29 -9.39
N SER A 6 7.97 -1.26 -8.97
CA SER A 6 8.58 -1.22 -7.65
C SER A 6 7.53 -1.22 -6.54
N GLU A 7 7.79 -1.91 -5.44
CA GLU A 7 6.91 -2.00 -4.26
C GLU A 7 6.59 -0.64 -3.64
N MET A 8 7.37 0.40 -3.94
CA MET A 8 7.07 1.78 -3.57
C MET A 8 5.73 2.26 -4.18
N VAL A 9 5.25 1.67 -5.27
CA VAL A 9 3.90 1.94 -5.78
C VAL A 9 2.81 1.59 -4.75
N LEU A 10 3.02 0.52 -3.96
CA LEU A 10 2.09 0.12 -2.91
C LEU A 10 2.02 1.18 -1.81
N TYR A 11 3.15 1.81 -1.47
CA TYR A 11 3.18 2.94 -0.56
C TYR A 11 2.33 4.10 -1.09
N LEU A 12 2.57 4.54 -2.33
CA LEU A 12 1.84 5.65 -2.94
C LEU A 12 0.33 5.36 -2.99
N MET A 13 -0.05 4.13 -3.31
CA MET A 13 -1.43 3.69 -3.32
C MET A 13 -2.07 3.67 -1.92
N LEU A 14 -1.36 3.18 -0.89
CA LEU A 14 -1.85 3.26 0.50
C LEU A 14 -2.09 4.70 0.95
N ARG A 15 -1.21 5.64 0.57
CA ARG A 15 -1.41 7.08 0.83
C ARG A 15 -2.64 7.64 0.10
N ALA A 16 -2.86 7.21 -1.14
CA ALA A 16 -4.05 7.59 -1.90
C ALA A 16 -5.34 7.01 -1.28
N VAL A 17 -5.30 5.77 -0.77
CA VAL A 17 -6.42 5.13 -0.06
C VAL A 17 -6.74 5.84 1.25
N ASP A 18 -5.73 6.22 2.05
CA ASP A 18 -5.93 7.03 3.26
C ASP A 18 -6.63 8.36 2.93
N ARG A 19 -6.22 9.01 1.83
CA ARG A 19 -6.86 10.24 1.36
C ARG A 19 -8.30 10.00 0.91
N PHE A 20 -8.54 8.92 0.18
CA PHE A 20 -9.88 8.50 -0.21
C PHE A 20 -10.77 8.30 1.02
N PHE A 21 -10.27 7.62 2.06
CA PHE A 21 -10.99 7.41 3.30
C PHE A 21 -11.34 8.73 3.99
N LYS A 22 -10.38 9.66 4.07
CA LYS A 22 -10.61 11.01 4.64
C LYS A 22 -11.69 11.79 3.92
N HIS A 23 -11.83 11.64 2.59
CA HIS A 23 -12.84 12.35 1.80
C HIS A 23 -14.21 11.68 1.82
N ASN A 24 -14.27 10.34 1.81
CA ASN A 24 -15.50 9.59 1.59
C ASN A 24 -16.05 8.94 2.88
N GLY A 25 -15.28 8.91 3.97
CA GLY A 25 -15.65 8.23 5.22
C GLY A 25 -15.69 6.70 5.12
N ARG A 26 -15.16 6.14 4.03
CA ARG A 26 -15.09 4.69 3.77
C ARG A 26 -13.91 4.35 2.86
N TYR A 27 -13.49 3.09 2.85
CA TYR A 27 -12.47 2.59 1.93
C TYR A 27 -13.05 2.37 0.51
N PRO A 28 -12.20 2.38 -0.54
CA PRO A 28 -12.63 2.14 -1.90
C PRO A 28 -13.01 0.67 -2.13
N GLY A 29 -14.07 0.42 -2.88
CA GLY A 29 -14.44 -0.90 -3.38
C GLY A 29 -14.84 -1.94 -2.33
N VAL A 30 -15.27 -1.52 -1.12
CA VAL A 30 -15.70 -2.44 -0.04
C VAL A 30 -16.87 -3.32 -0.48
N TYR A 31 -17.79 -2.78 -1.28
CA TYR A 31 -18.88 -3.55 -1.87
C TYR A 31 -18.72 -3.63 -3.39
N ASN A 32 -19.10 -4.76 -3.98
CA ASN A 32 -18.94 -5.02 -5.42
C ASN A 32 -19.54 -3.94 -6.33
N TYR A 33 -20.67 -3.34 -5.94
CA TYR A 33 -21.32 -2.28 -6.72
C TYR A 33 -20.59 -0.93 -6.67
N GLN A 34 -19.61 -0.76 -5.77
CA GLN A 34 -18.86 0.48 -5.61
C GLN A 34 -17.56 0.49 -6.41
N VAL A 35 -17.07 -0.66 -6.86
CA VAL A 35 -15.73 -0.82 -7.44
C VAL A 35 -15.53 0.11 -8.64
N GLU A 36 -16.45 0.08 -9.62
CA GLU A 36 -16.38 0.92 -10.83
C GLU A 36 -16.40 2.42 -10.51
N ASP A 37 -17.32 2.85 -9.64
CA ASP A 37 -17.46 4.26 -9.25
C ASP A 37 -16.25 4.77 -8.45
N ASP A 38 -15.61 3.90 -7.67
CA ASP A 38 -14.51 4.26 -6.78
C ASP A 38 -13.17 4.34 -7.50
N ILE A 39 -12.98 3.62 -8.62
CA ILE A 39 -11.75 3.69 -9.43
C ILE A 39 -11.43 5.14 -9.82
N GLY A 40 -12.41 5.87 -10.35
CA GLY A 40 -12.23 7.27 -10.74
C GLY A 40 -11.88 8.17 -9.54
N LYS A 41 -12.60 7.98 -8.43
CA LYS A 41 -12.39 8.76 -7.19
C LYS A 41 -11.03 8.49 -6.55
N LEU A 42 -10.59 7.23 -6.53
CA LEU A 42 -9.27 6.84 -6.03
C LEU A 42 -8.16 7.41 -6.92
N LYS A 43 -8.33 7.37 -8.25
CA LYS A 43 -7.41 8.00 -9.20
C LYS A 43 -7.27 9.51 -8.97
N SER A 44 -8.39 10.20 -8.71
CA SER A 44 -8.34 11.62 -8.32
C SER A 44 -7.60 11.86 -7.01
N CYS A 45 -7.79 11.01 -6.00
CA CYS A 45 -7.08 11.10 -4.73
C CYS A 45 -5.57 10.88 -4.90
N LEU A 46 -5.19 9.91 -5.73
CA LEU A 46 -3.80 9.63 -6.08
C LEU A 46 -3.15 10.81 -6.78
N ASN A 47 -3.76 11.34 -7.84
CA ASN A 47 -3.21 12.48 -8.58
C ASN A 47 -3.07 13.72 -7.70
N SER A 48 -4.07 14.01 -6.86
CA SER A 48 -4.01 15.11 -5.89
C SER A 48 -2.87 14.93 -4.89
N PHE A 49 -2.66 13.71 -4.39
CA PHE A 49 -1.53 13.39 -3.50
C PHE A 49 -0.18 13.56 -4.20
N LEU A 50 -0.02 13.02 -5.41
CA LEU A 50 1.24 13.15 -6.16
C LEU A 50 1.57 14.61 -6.47
N GLN A 51 0.56 15.41 -6.83
CA GLN A 51 0.72 16.84 -7.10
C GLN A 51 1.09 17.63 -5.84
N GLU A 52 0.46 17.35 -4.70
CA GLU A 52 0.73 18.03 -3.42
C GLU A 52 2.19 17.87 -2.96
N TYR A 53 2.76 16.67 -3.16
CA TYR A 53 4.15 16.38 -2.79
C TYR A 53 5.15 16.59 -3.94
N GLY A 54 4.69 17.10 -5.09
CA GLY A 54 5.53 17.37 -6.25
C GLY A 54 6.26 16.13 -6.79
N LEU A 55 5.63 14.95 -6.71
CA LEU A 55 6.22 13.67 -7.10
C LEU A 55 6.01 13.43 -8.61
N PRO A 56 7.06 13.47 -9.45
CA PRO A 56 6.94 13.26 -10.90
C PRO A 56 6.92 11.76 -11.23
N VAL A 57 5.97 11.04 -10.63
CA VAL A 57 5.82 9.59 -10.77
C VAL A 57 4.48 9.28 -11.41
N THR A 58 4.50 8.40 -12.42
CA THR A 58 3.29 7.86 -13.02
C THR A 58 3.03 6.47 -12.43
N VAL A 59 1.84 6.29 -11.87
CA VAL A 59 1.37 4.99 -11.38
C VAL A 59 0.48 4.36 -12.44
N LYS A 60 0.66 3.06 -12.73
CA LYS A 60 -0.20 2.34 -13.69
C LYS A 60 -1.63 2.28 -13.17
N ASP A 61 -2.60 2.47 -14.06
CA ASP A 61 -4.03 2.40 -13.72
C ASP A 61 -4.41 1.03 -13.13
N ASP A 62 -3.73 -0.04 -13.54
CA ASP A 62 -3.91 -1.40 -13.00
C ASP A 62 -3.83 -1.44 -11.47
N TYR A 63 -2.93 -0.66 -10.85
CA TYR A 63 -2.85 -0.59 -9.39
C TYR A 63 -4.05 0.12 -8.78
N VAL A 64 -4.62 1.13 -9.44
CA VAL A 64 -5.84 1.80 -8.97
C VAL A 64 -7.02 0.84 -9.00
N HIS A 65 -7.16 0.09 -10.10
CA HIS A 65 -8.17 -0.97 -10.22
C HIS A 65 -7.98 -2.03 -9.14
N GLU A 66 -6.75 -2.50 -8.94
CA GLU A 66 -6.45 -3.57 -7.98
C GLU A 66 -6.71 -3.15 -6.53
N PHE A 67 -6.39 -1.91 -6.15
CA PHE A 67 -6.69 -1.42 -4.80
C PHE A 67 -8.19 -1.24 -4.53
N CYS A 68 -8.99 -0.92 -5.56
CA CYS A 68 -10.46 -0.98 -5.44
C CYS A 68 -10.93 -2.43 -5.34
N ARG A 69 -10.33 -3.37 -6.09
CA ARG A 69 -10.64 -4.80 -6.04
C ARG A 69 -10.39 -5.42 -4.66
N TYR A 70 -9.37 -4.94 -3.93
CA TYR A 70 -9.10 -5.41 -2.57
C TYR A 70 -10.24 -5.13 -1.60
N GLY A 71 -10.99 -4.04 -1.78
CA GLY A 71 -12.11 -3.69 -0.90
C GLY A 71 -11.73 -3.55 0.57
N ALA A 72 -10.48 -3.17 0.88
CA ALA A 72 -9.90 -3.16 2.22
C ALA A 72 -10.01 -4.49 2.98
N ALA A 73 -10.01 -5.62 2.25
CA ALA A 73 -9.95 -6.94 2.86
C ALA A 73 -8.61 -7.18 3.57
N GLU A 74 -8.63 -8.07 4.57
CA GLU A 74 -7.45 -8.57 5.28
C GLU A 74 -7.29 -10.08 5.07
N PRO A 75 -6.64 -10.51 3.96
CA PRO A 75 -6.43 -11.93 3.70
C PRO A 75 -5.55 -12.58 4.77
N HIS A 76 -6.00 -13.71 5.32
CA HIS A 76 -5.31 -14.41 6.40
C HIS A 76 -3.84 -14.74 6.09
N THR A 77 -3.53 -15.13 4.84
CA THR A 77 -2.16 -15.47 4.43
C THR A 77 -1.23 -14.26 4.44
N THR A 78 -1.72 -13.10 3.98
CA THR A 78 -0.98 -11.83 4.02
C THR A 78 -0.77 -11.36 5.46
N ALA A 79 -1.81 -11.45 6.30
CA ALA A 79 -1.73 -11.13 7.72
C ALA A 79 -0.75 -12.05 8.47
N ALA A 80 -0.77 -13.35 8.18
CA ALA A 80 0.15 -14.32 8.79
C ALA A 80 1.61 -14.06 8.41
N PHE A 81 1.88 -13.75 7.13
CA PHE A 81 3.22 -13.36 6.67
C PHE A 81 3.71 -12.12 7.41
N LEU A 82 2.88 -11.06 7.44
CA LEU A 82 3.24 -9.81 8.10
C LEU A 82 3.41 -10.00 9.62
N GLY A 83 2.57 -10.85 10.24
CA GLY A 83 2.66 -11.21 11.65
C GLY A 83 3.99 -11.88 12.01
N GLY A 84 4.48 -12.80 11.18
CA GLY A 84 5.79 -13.43 11.38
C GLY A 84 6.94 -12.43 11.27
N ALA A 85 6.93 -11.60 10.22
CA ALA A 85 7.95 -10.57 10.02
C ALA A 85 7.96 -9.53 11.16
N ALA A 86 6.79 -8.99 11.52
CA ALA A 86 6.64 -8.01 12.57
C ALA A 86 7.01 -8.56 13.95
N ALA A 87 6.58 -9.78 14.29
CA ALA A 87 6.92 -10.41 15.56
C ALA A 87 8.44 -10.57 15.72
N GLN A 88 9.14 -10.98 14.66
CA GLN A 88 10.59 -11.13 14.72
C GLN A 88 11.29 -9.78 14.92
N GLU A 89 10.84 -8.71 14.28
CA GLU A 89 11.41 -7.37 14.51
C GLU A 89 11.21 -6.88 15.94
N VAL A 90 10.07 -7.20 16.56
CA VAL A 90 9.84 -6.94 17.98
C VAL A 90 10.81 -7.73 18.86
N VAL A 91 11.06 -9.02 18.56
CA VAL A 91 12.06 -9.83 19.26
C VAL A 91 13.45 -9.20 19.17
N LYS A 92 13.84 -8.70 17.99
CA LYS A 92 15.13 -7.99 17.80
C LYS A 92 15.24 -6.78 18.71
N ILE A 93 14.18 -5.96 18.79
CA ILE A 93 14.12 -4.77 19.65
C ILE A 93 14.26 -5.16 21.13
N VAL A 94 13.46 -6.13 21.59
CA VAL A 94 13.41 -6.55 23.00
C VAL A 94 14.73 -7.16 23.45
N THR A 95 15.30 -8.06 22.63
CA THR A 95 16.55 -8.78 22.97
C THR A 95 17.79 -7.93 22.72
N ARG A 96 17.68 -6.87 21.92
CA ARG A 96 18.81 -6.11 21.36
C ARG A 96 19.78 -7.02 20.59
N GLN A 97 19.25 -8.09 20.00
CA GLN A 97 19.99 -9.02 19.14
C GLN A 97 19.53 -8.85 17.69
N PHE A 98 20.44 -9.08 16.75
CA PHE A 98 20.27 -8.85 15.32
C PHE A 98 20.05 -7.37 14.94
N VAL A 99 19.85 -7.11 13.64
CA VAL A 99 19.63 -5.77 13.08
C VAL A 99 18.21 -5.68 12.54
N ILE A 100 17.51 -4.60 12.91
CA ILE A 100 16.15 -4.30 12.45
C ILE A 100 16.14 -3.72 11.04
N PHE A 101 15.01 -3.82 10.34
CA PHE A 101 14.86 -3.08 9.08
C PHE A 101 14.89 -1.57 9.34
N ASN A 102 15.37 -0.80 8.37
CA ASN A 102 15.47 0.65 8.48
C ASN A 102 14.23 1.31 7.85
N ASN A 103 13.34 1.82 8.70
CA ASN A 103 12.14 2.59 8.38
C ASN A 103 10.92 1.79 7.90
N THR A 104 10.78 1.46 6.60
CA THR A 104 9.52 0.90 6.07
C THR A 104 9.75 -0.34 5.22
N TYR A 105 9.03 -1.42 5.53
CA TYR A 105 9.05 -2.69 4.79
C TYR A 105 7.70 -2.90 4.07
N PHE A 106 7.74 -3.17 2.76
CA PHE A 106 6.57 -3.52 1.96
C PHE A 106 6.66 -4.96 1.48
N TYR A 107 5.54 -5.67 1.56
CA TYR A 107 5.35 -7.00 1.00
C TYR A 107 4.24 -6.96 -0.06
N ASN A 108 4.55 -7.47 -1.24
CA ASN A 108 3.60 -7.66 -2.32
C ASN A 108 3.23 -9.15 -2.43
N GLY A 109 2.06 -9.51 -1.90
CA GLY A 109 1.56 -10.89 -1.98
C GLY A 109 1.16 -11.34 -3.39
N MET A 110 0.97 -10.42 -4.35
CA MET A 110 0.63 -10.77 -5.73
C MET A 110 1.83 -11.32 -6.49
N SER A 111 2.99 -10.67 -6.35
CA SER A 111 4.25 -11.05 -7.00
C SER A 111 5.19 -11.85 -6.10
N GLN A 112 4.85 -12.02 -4.81
CA GLN A 112 5.71 -12.65 -3.80
C GLN A 112 7.06 -11.95 -3.66
N THR A 113 7.08 -10.62 -3.80
CA THR A 113 8.27 -9.77 -3.65
C THR A 113 8.15 -8.84 -2.45
N SER A 114 9.28 -8.33 -1.96
CA SER A 114 9.29 -7.36 -0.87
C SER A 114 10.50 -6.44 -0.97
N ALA A 115 10.37 -5.24 -0.43
CA ALA A 115 11.45 -4.25 -0.40
C ALA A 115 11.40 -3.40 0.87
N THR A 116 12.56 -2.92 1.30
CA THR A 116 12.70 -1.97 2.42
C THR A 116 13.12 -0.62 1.86
N PHE A 117 12.43 0.45 2.29
CA PHE A 117 12.75 1.81 1.90
C PHE A 117 12.96 2.70 3.13
N LYS A 118 13.89 3.63 2.99
CA LYS A 118 14.06 4.75 3.91
C LYS A 118 13.29 5.95 3.37
N LEU A 119 12.05 6.06 3.80
CA LEU A 119 11.12 7.17 3.49
C LEU A 119 11.46 8.44 4.28
#